data_AF-A0AAE8LU01-F1
#
_entry.id   AF-A0AAE8LU01-F1
#
_cell.length_a   1.000
_cell.length_b   1.000
_cell.length_c   1.000
_cell.angle_alpha   90.00
_cell.angle_beta   90.00
_cell.angle_gamma   90.00
#
_symmetry.space_group_name_H-M   'P 1'
#
loop_
_entity.id
_entity.type
_entity.pdbx_description
1 polymer ?
#
loop_
_entity_poly.entity_id
_entity_poly.type
_entity_poly.pdbx_seq_one_letter_code
_entity_poly.pdbx_strand_id
1 'polypeptide(L)'
;MNMPTRIVISLIAALLVGGGYMAYDKMRGAEWVVSPQQIADAKAGGQAGYESRPGTVTVLPIRSETADVLPIKWAIAGLVAGLLAFRSTGKKKAAKA
;
A
#
# COMPACT_ATOMS: atom_id res chain seq x y z
N MET A 1 20.46 7.58 22.00
CA MET A 1 20.81 6.52 21.03
C MET A 1 21.98 6.96 20.16
N ASN A 2 22.85 6.04 19.74
CA ASN A 2 23.96 6.32 18.82
C ASN A 2 23.45 6.45 17.36
N MET A 3 24.30 6.94 16.45
CA MET A 3 23.90 7.18 15.06
C MET A 3 23.54 5.89 14.28
N PRO A 4 24.35 4.81 14.35
CA PRO A 4 24.06 3.58 13.62
C PRO A 4 22.69 2.97 13.99
N THR A 5 22.37 2.90 15.29
CA THR A 5 21.08 2.35 15.74
C THR A 5 19.90 3.22 15.28
N ARG A 6 20.07 4.54 15.17
CA ARG A 6 19.04 5.44 14.62
C ARG A 6 18.76 5.16 13.15
N ILE A 7 19.80 4.97 12.34
CA ILE A 7 19.62 4.58 10.94
C ILE A 7 18.84 3.27 10.86
N VAL A 8 19.27 2.24 11.59
CA VAL A 8 18.65 0.91 11.53
C VAL A 8 17.16 0.96 11.90
N ILE A 9 16.80 1.62 13.01
CA ILE A 9 15.40 1.76 13.42
C ILE A 9 14.57 2.51 12.37
N SER A 10 15.15 3.54 11.76
CA SER A 10 14.47 4.33 10.73
C SER A 10 14.23 3.52 9.45
N LEU A 11 15.20 2.70 9.04
CA LEU A 11 15.05 1.78 7.91
C LEU A 11 13.98 0.71 8.20
N ILE A 12 13.99 0.13 9.39
CA ILE A 12 12.97 -0.85 9.80
C ILE A 12 11.58 -0.20 9.76
N ALA A 13 11.42 1.00 10.31
CA ALA A 13 10.15 1.72 10.29
C ALA A 13 9.68 2.01 8.86
N ALA A 14 10.58 2.42 7.97
CA ALA A 14 10.27 2.69 6.57
C ALA A 14 9.78 1.42 5.85
N LEU A 15 10.46 0.29 6.05
CA LEU A 15 10.10 -0.99 5.44
C LEU A 15 8.78 -1.53 5.98
N LEU A 16 8.54 -1.43 7.29
CA LEU A 16 7.30 -1.88 7.91
C LEU A 16 6.10 -1.06 7.43
N VAL A 17 6.23 0.26 7.35
CA VAL A 17 5.11 1.12 6.90
C VAL A 17 4.87 0.98 5.40
N GLY A 18 5.92 1.06 4.58
CA GLY A 18 5.80 0.91 3.13
C GLY A 18 5.27 -0.48 2.74
N GLY A 19 5.86 -1.54 3.32
CA GLY A 19 5.43 -2.92 3.11
C GLY A 19 4.05 -3.22 3.67
N GLY A 20 3.69 -2.64 4.83
CA GLY A 20 2.36 -2.77 5.42
C GLY A 20 1.27 -2.16 4.54
N TYR A 21 1.49 -0.95 4.01
CA TYR A 21 0.57 -0.33 3.05
C TYR A 21 0.44 -1.13 1.76
N MET A 22 1.56 -1.65 1.24
CA MET A 22 1.56 -2.52 0.07
C MET A 22 0.72 -3.78 0.30
N ALA A 23 0.93 -4.47 1.43
CA ALA A 23 0.17 -5.67 1.76
C ALA A 23 -1.33 -5.36 1.90
N TYR A 24 -1.67 -4.28 2.59
CA TYR A 24 -3.05 -3.84 2.78
C TYR A 24 -3.76 -3.49 1.46
N ASP A 25 -3.10 -2.73 0.57
CA ASP A 25 -3.66 -2.36 -0.73
C ASP A 25 -3.86 -3.59 -1.63
N LYS A 26 -2.91 -4.54 -1.60
CA LYS A 26 -3.03 -5.81 -2.33
C LYS A 26 -4.18 -6.67 -1.81
N MET A 27 -4.35 -6.77 -0.49
CA MET A 27 -5.47 -7.49 0.12
C MET A 27 -6.83 -6.90 -0.25
N ARG A 28 -6.90 -5.58 -0.47
CA ARG A 28 -8.13 -4.89 -0.90
C ARG A 28 -8.36 -4.91 -2.40
N GLY A 29 -7.44 -5.48 -3.18
CA GLY A 29 -7.53 -5.47 -4.63
C GLY A 29 -7.43 -4.06 -5.22
N ALA A 30 -6.73 -3.12 -4.57
CA ALA A 30 -6.61 -1.74 -5.05
C ALA A 30 -5.92 -1.63 -6.43
N GLU A 31 -5.23 -2.70 -6.85
CA GLU A 31 -4.63 -2.85 -8.18
C GLU A 31 -5.69 -3.08 -9.29
N TRP A 32 -6.94 -3.37 -8.93
CA TRP A 32 -7.99 -3.85 -9.84
C TRP A 32 -9.28 -3.04 -9.71
N VAL A 33 -9.83 -2.64 -10.86
CA VAL A 33 -11.21 -2.13 -10.94
C VAL A 33 -12.20 -3.29 -10.95
N VAL A 34 -11.82 -4.39 -11.62
CA VAL A 34 -12.50 -5.68 -11.53
C VAL A 34 -11.43 -6.75 -11.34
N SER A 35 -11.49 -7.45 -10.21
CA SER A 35 -10.48 -8.44 -9.84
C SER A 35 -10.72 -9.79 -10.52
N PRO A 36 -9.66 -10.61 -10.72
CA PRO A 36 -9.81 -11.98 -11.18
C PRO A 36 -10.73 -12.82 -10.28
N GLN A 37 -10.65 -12.64 -8.97
CA GLN A 37 -11.53 -13.29 -8.00
C GLN A 37 -13.00 -12.93 -8.22
N GLN A 38 -13.34 -11.65 -8.41
CA GLN A 38 -14.73 -11.23 -8.67
C GLN A 38 -15.31 -11.89 -9.93
N ILE A 39 -14.49 -12.04 -10.97
CA ILE A 39 -14.91 -12.74 -12.20
C ILE A 39 -15.05 -14.23 -11.97
N ALA A 40 -14.16 -14.85 -11.20
CA ALA A 40 -14.23 -16.26 -10.84
C ALA A 40 -15.49 -16.56 -10.00
N ASP A 41 -15.79 -15.73 -9.02
CA ASP A 41 -16.97 -15.85 -8.16
C ASP A 41 -18.27 -15.66 -8.96
N ALA A 42 -18.31 -14.67 -9.86
CA ALA A 42 -19.45 -14.47 -10.75
C ALA A 42 -19.67 -15.68 -11.68
N LYS A 43 -18.60 -16.23 -12.24
CA LYS A 43 -18.65 -17.46 -13.05
C LYS A 43 -19.07 -18.68 -12.25
N ALA A 44 -18.59 -18.83 -11.02
CA ALA A 44 -19.02 -19.89 -10.12
C ALA A 44 -20.52 -19.78 -9.76
N GLY A 45 -21.04 -18.55 -9.67
CA GLY A 45 -22.47 -18.27 -9.51
C GLY A 45 -23.33 -18.44 -10.77
N GLY A 46 -22.75 -18.91 -11.88
CA GLY A 46 -23.46 -19.13 -13.15
C GLY A 46 -23.59 -17.90 -14.06
N GLN A 47 -22.91 -16.79 -13.74
CA GLN A 47 -22.86 -15.61 -14.61
C GLN A 47 -21.73 -15.73 -15.63
N ALA A 48 -21.84 -15.07 -16.79
CA ALA A 48 -20.76 -15.09 -17.79
C ALA A 48 -19.48 -14.34 -17.35
N GLY A 49 -19.61 -13.41 -16.40
CA GLY A 49 -18.55 -12.58 -15.83
C GLY A 49 -19.13 -11.63 -14.79
N TYR A 50 -18.33 -10.68 -14.30
CA TYR A 50 -18.74 -9.72 -13.26
C TYR A 50 -19.44 -8.50 -13.89
N GLU A 51 -20.65 -8.16 -13.46
CA GLU A 51 -21.34 -6.95 -13.93
C GLU A 51 -20.76 -5.70 -13.27
N SER A 52 -19.95 -4.95 -14.01
CA SER A 52 -19.25 -3.76 -13.50
C SER A 52 -20.06 -2.48 -13.65
N ARG A 53 -20.99 -2.45 -14.61
CA ARG A 53 -21.99 -1.40 -14.85
C ARG A 53 -23.28 -2.04 -15.36
N PRO A 54 -24.46 -1.42 -15.19
CA PRO A 54 -25.71 -1.95 -15.70
C PRO A 54 -25.59 -2.33 -17.18
N GLY A 55 -25.78 -3.62 -17.49
CA GLY A 55 -25.69 -4.16 -18.85
C GLY A 55 -24.27 -4.35 -19.40
N THR A 56 -23.22 -4.13 -18.60
CA THR A 56 -21.81 -4.36 -18.99
C THR A 56 -21.20 -5.49 -18.17
N VAL A 57 -20.96 -6.63 -18.81
CA VAL A 57 -20.33 -7.80 -18.19
C VAL A 57 -18.83 -7.81 -18.48
N THR A 58 -18.04 -7.72 -17.42
CA THR A 58 -16.59 -7.81 -17.49
C THR A 58 -16.15 -9.27 -17.34
N VAL A 59 -15.57 -9.80 -18.41
CA VAL A 59 -15.10 -11.21 -18.48
C VAL A 59 -13.59 -11.37 -18.29
N LEU A 60 -12.85 -10.25 -18.32
CA LEU A 60 -11.39 -10.18 -18.11
C LEU A 60 -11.05 -9.18 -17.00
N PRO A 61 -10.01 -9.42 -16.19
CA PRO A 61 -9.59 -8.50 -15.15
C PRO A 61 -9.24 -7.12 -15.70
N ILE A 62 -9.69 -6.06 -15.02
CA ILE A 62 -9.37 -4.67 -15.40
C ILE A 62 -8.46 -4.08 -14.35
N ARG A 63 -7.25 -3.71 -14.76
CA ARG A 63 -6.29 -3.03 -13.88
C ARG A 63 -6.79 -1.63 -13.57
N SER A 64 -6.64 -1.21 -12.32
CA SER A 64 -6.96 0.17 -11.93
C SER A 64 -5.94 1.16 -12.49
N GLU A 65 -6.40 2.33 -12.93
CA GLU A 65 -5.53 3.46 -13.29
C GLU A 65 -4.68 3.91 -12.09
N THR A 66 -5.21 3.74 -10.88
CA THR A 66 -4.46 4.01 -9.64
C THR A 66 -3.38 2.97 -9.35
N ALA A 67 -3.40 1.80 -10.00
CA ALA A 67 -2.42 0.73 -9.76
C ALA A 67 -0.99 1.18 -10.04
N ASP A 68 -0.79 2.03 -11.03
CA ASP A 68 0.54 2.53 -11.41
C ASP A 68 1.10 3.55 -10.40
N VAL A 69 0.23 4.17 -9.61
CA VAL A 69 0.60 5.16 -8.58
C VAL A 69 0.85 4.50 -7.22
N LEU A 70 0.36 3.27 -7.01
CA LEU A 70 0.52 2.53 -5.75
C LEU A 70 1.98 2.40 -5.30
N PRO A 71 2.96 2.04 -6.17
CA PRO A 71 4.36 1.95 -5.77
C PRO A 71 4.91 3.28 -5.23
N ILE A 72 4.51 4.41 -5.84
CA ILE A 72 4.89 5.75 -5.40
C ILE A 72 4.26 6.05 -4.03
N LYS A 73 2.98 5.72 -3.85
CA LYS A 73 2.27 5.88 -2.57
C LYS A 73 2.97 5.14 -1.44
N TRP A 74 3.34 3.87 -1.68
CA TRP A 74 4.04 3.04 -0.69
C TRP A 74 5.43 3.59 -0.36
N ALA A 75 6.17 4.03 -1.38
CA ALA A 75 7.50 4.62 -1.22
C ALA A 75 7.44 5.91 -0.39
N ILE A 76 6.48 6.81 -0.67
CA ILE A 76 6.29 8.05 0.09
C ILE A 76 5.91 7.73 1.54
N ALA A 77 4.97 6.81 1.77
CA ALA A 77 4.56 6.41 3.11
C ALA A 77 5.73 5.86 3.94
N GLY A 78 6.54 4.97 3.34
CA GLY A 78 7.74 4.44 3.96
C GLY A 78 8.78 5.52 4.25
N LEU A 79 9.03 6.43 3.30
CA LEU A 79 10.00 7.51 3.45
C LEU A 79 9.60 8.48 4.58
N VAL A 80 8.34 8.89 4.64
CA VAL A 80 7.81 9.75 5.72
C VAL A 80 7.95 9.06 7.07
N ALA A 81 7.57 7.78 7.16
CA ALA A 81 7.71 7.01 8.40
C ALA A 81 9.18 6.90 8.86
N GLY A 82 10.09 6.58 7.94
CA GLY A 82 11.52 6.52 8.22
C GLY A 82 12.08 7.85 8.71
N LEU A 83 11.68 8.97 8.07
CA LEU A 83 12.11 10.31 8.47
C LEU A 83 11.59 10.68 9.87
N LEU A 84 10.33 10.37 10.17
CA LEU A 84 9.73 10.60 11.49
C LEU A 84 10.43 9.75 12.57
N ALA A 85 10.71 8.48 12.31
CA ALA A 85 11.45 7.60 13.22
C ALA A 85 12.89 8.11 13.45
N PHE A 86 13.56 8.59 12.41
CA PHE A 86 14.90 9.16 12.53
C PHE A 86 14.91 10.43 13.38
N ARG A 87 13.91 11.29 13.20
CA ARG A 87 13.78 12.57 13.90
C ARG A 87 13.34 12.38 15.36
N SER A 88 12.42 11.47 15.63
CA SER A 88 11.92 11.20 16.99
C SER A 88 12.98 10.56 17.89
N THR A 89 13.89 9.78 17.30
CA THR A 89 14.98 9.11 18.01
C THR A 89 16.26 9.97 18.14
N GLY A 90 16.23 11.21 17.64
CA GLY A 90 17.29 12.19 17.81
C GLY A 90 17.36 12.74 19.24
N LYS A 91 18.56 13.13 19.70
CA LYS A 91 18.69 13.85 20.97
C LYS A 91 18.00 15.21 20.83
N LYS A 92 16.96 15.47 21.63
CA LYS A 92 16.49 16.84 21.86
C LYS A 92 17.63 17.58 22.56
N LYS A 93 18.19 18.64 21.95
CA LYS A 93 18.85 19.65 22.79
C LYS A 93 17.74 20.15 23.70
N ALA A 94 17.87 19.95 25.02
CA ALA A 94 16.99 20.61 25.97
C ALA A 94 17.00 22.10 25.59
N ALA A 95 15.83 22.66 25.26
CA ALA A 95 15.70 24.09 25.17
C ALA A 95 16.24 24.63 26.50
N LYS A 96 17.32 25.38 26.45
CA LYS A 96 17.87 26.04 27.63
C LYS A 96 16.73 26.90 28.18
N ALA A 97 16.20 26.52 29.33
CA ALA A 97 15.31 27.34 30.12
C ALA A 97 16.09 28.54 30.67
#